data_AF-A0AAD5QK74-F1
#
_entry.id   AF-A0AAD5QK74-F1
#
_cell.length_a   1.000
_cell.length_b   1.000
_cell.length_c   1.000
_cell.angle_alpha   90.00
_cell.angle_beta   90.00
_cell.angle_gamma   90.00
#
_symmetry.space_group_name_H-M   'P 1'
#
loop_
_entity.id
_entity.type
_entity.pdbx_description
1 polymer ?
#
loop_
_entity_poly.entity_id
_entity_poly.type
_entity_poly.pdbx_seq_one_letter_code
_entity_poly.pdbx_strand_id
1 'polypeptide(L)'
;MPWHDIHSVTFGAPARDVARHFIQRWNATKTEKLKDDLTYPCLLPKSYENLKVPRVFKNPTFSYNVNVQVLRSLSNWSGLTNQTEDSIQMAYLSLIANSKHYIYIENQFFVSMVDSNDVMNEICKVLCNRVIRAYKENETFRVYIMIPLMPGFEGNVGAPGGSSLQAVLHWTYQSLSRGPNSLFERVKAVVPNPYNYISVASLRTNDILCGRLVTELIYIHSKLLIVDDEHVIIGSANINDRSQ
;
A
#
# COMPACT_ATOMS: atom_id res chain seq x y z
N MET A 1 12.99 -17.52 4.95
CA MET A 1 11.95 -16.50 5.22
C MET A 1 10.79 -16.65 4.24
N PRO A 2 9.59 -17.07 4.68
CA PRO A 2 8.37 -17.08 3.87
C PRO A 2 7.96 -15.69 3.36
N TRP A 3 7.28 -15.63 2.22
CA TRP A 3 6.82 -14.39 1.56
C TRP A 3 5.30 -14.35 1.49
N HIS A 4 4.69 -13.33 2.12
CA HIS A 4 3.25 -13.09 2.12
C HIS A 4 2.94 -11.85 1.32
N ASP A 5 2.17 -11.98 0.24
CA ASP A 5 1.90 -10.89 -0.69
C ASP A 5 0.52 -11.06 -1.34
N ILE A 6 0.01 -9.98 -1.92
CA ILE A 6 -1.32 -9.92 -2.53
C ILE A 6 -1.20 -9.41 -3.96
N HIS A 7 -1.88 -10.08 -4.87
CA HIS A 7 -1.95 -9.68 -6.28
C HIS A 7 -3.40 -9.71 -6.75
N SER A 8 -3.68 -8.97 -7.81
CA SER A 8 -4.99 -8.96 -8.45
C SER A 8 -4.85 -9.11 -9.96
N VAL A 9 -5.91 -9.62 -10.59
CA VAL A 9 -6.05 -9.68 -12.04
C VAL A 9 -7.36 -9.00 -12.41
N THR A 10 -7.32 -8.18 -13.45
CA THR A 10 -8.49 -7.50 -13.98
C THR A 10 -8.59 -7.75 -15.49
N PHE A 11 -9.82 -7.69 -16.01
CA PHE A 11 -10.09 -7.93 -17.41
C PHE A 11 -10.88 -6.76 -17.99
N GLY A 12 -10.73 -6.54 -19.30
CA GLY A 12 -11.50 -5.54 -20.02
C GLY A 12 -10.97 -4.12 -19.86
N ALA A 13 -11.83 -3.16 -19.49
CA ALA A 13 -11.46 -1.74 -19.49
C ALA A 13 -10.31 -1.43 -18.51
N PRO A 14 -10.32 -1.91 -17.25
CA PRO A 14 -9.20 -1.69 -16.33
C PRO A 14 -7.87 -2.25 -16.84
N ALA A 15 -7.91 -3.42 -17.52
CA ALA A 15 -6.72 -3.99 -18.14
C ALA A 15 -6.16 -3.10 -19.27
N ARG A 16 -7.03 -2.41 -20.02
CA ARG A 16 -6.61 -1.40 -21.01
C ARG A 16 -6.05 -0.14 -20.35
N ASP A 17 -6.56 0.25 -19.19
CA ASP A 17 -6.03 1.39 -18.42
C ASP A 17 -4.61 1.10 -17.91
N VAL A 18 -4.37 -0.11 -17.38
CA VAL A 18 -3.01 -0.58 -17.03
C VAL A 18 -2.10 -0.61 -18.27
N ALA A 19 -2.60 -1.11 -19.41
CA ALA A 19 -1.83 -1.11 -20.65
C ALA A 19 -1.49 0.32 -21.13
N ARG A 20 -2.40 1.29 -20.97
CA ARG A 20 -2.12 2.70 -21.27
C ARG A 20 -1.01 3.26 -20.41
N HIS A 21 -1.00 2.96 -19.10
CA HIS A 21 0.11 3.35 -18.23
C HIS A 21 1.45 2.76 -18.71
N PHE A 22 1.48 1.49 -19.08
CA PHE A 22 2.67 0.85 -19.65
C PHE A 22 3.14 1.53 -20.94
N ILE A 23 2.23 1.74 -21.89
CA ILE A 23 2.50 2.36 -23.19
C ILE A 23 3.05 3.77 -23.02
N GLN A 24 2.48 4.56 -22.12
CA GLN A 24 2.95 5.90 -21.82
C GLN A 24 4.42 5.87 -21.37
N ARG A 25 4.75 5.00 -20.40
CA ARG A 25 6.12 4.90 -19.87
C ARG A 25 7.10 4.35 -20.90
N TRP A 26 6.68 3.36 -21.69
CA TRP A 26 7.49 2.81 -22.78
C TRP A 26 7.87 3.90 -23.79
N ASN A 27 6.87 4.65 -24.29
CA ASN A 27 7.10 5.70 -25.28
C ASN A 27 7.92 6.85 -24.69
N ALA A 28 7.71 7.20 -23.42
CA ALA A 28 8.52 8.20 -22.71
C ALA A 28 9.99 7.77 -22.64
N THR A 29 10.28 6.58 -22.11
CA THR A 29 11.64 6.05 -22.00
C THR A 29 12.32 5.90 -23.36
N LYS A 30 11.58 5.45 -24.39
CA LYS A 30 12.08 5.40 -25.75
C LYS A 30 12.47 6.79 -26.24
N THR A 31 11.62 7.80 -26.03
CA THR A 31 11.91 9.18 -26.47
C THR A 31 13.16 9.74 -25.81
N GLU A 32 13.37 9.45 -24.52
CA GLU A 32 14.53 9.93 -23.76
C GLU A 32 15.84 9.22 -24.14
N LYS A 33 15.80 7.91 -24.42
CA LYS A 33 17.02 7.09 -24.54
C LYS A 33 17.30 6.54 -25.93
N LEU A 34 16.28 6.31 -26.74
CA LEU A 34 16.33 5.51 -27.98
C LEU A 34 15.37 6.05 -29.04
N LYS A 35 15.33 7.39 -29.20
CA LYS A 35 14.33 8.08 -30.03
C LYS A 35 14.30 7.54 -31.47
N ASP A 36 15.47 7.46 -32.09
CA ASP A 36 15.62 7.12 -33.51
C ASP A 36 15.84 5.62 -33.77
N ASP A 37 15.94 4.80 -32.71
CA ASP A 37 16.14 3.34 -32.85
C ASP A 37 14.83 2.64 -33.23
N LEU A 38 14.76 2.13 -34.47
CA LEU A 38 13.57 1.45 -35.01
C LEU A 38 13.36 0.04 -34.44
N THR A 39 14.35 -0.54 -33.75
CA THR A 39 14.25 -1.86 -33.09
C THR A 39 13.21 -1.84 -31.97
N TYR A 40 13.01 -0.68 -31.35
CA TYR A 40 12.04 -0.45 -30.29
C TYR A 40 10.90 0.40 -30.85
N PRO A 41 9.75 -0.18 -31.25
CA PRO A 41 8.64 0.60 -31.79
C PRO A 41 7.93 1.40 -30.69
N CYS A 42 7.36 2.55 -31.06
CA CYS A 42 6.38 3.21 -30.21
C CYS A 42 5.12 2.35 -30.11
N LEU A 43 4.55 2.25 -28.92
CA LEU A 43 3.33 1.46 -28.68
C LEU A 43 2.09 2.35 -28.79
N LEU A 44 0.99 1.75 -29.23
CA LEU A 44 -0.30 2.42 -29.37
C LEU A 44 -1.37 1.74 -28.50
N PRO A 45 -2.21 2.52 -27.81
CA PRO A 45 -3.28 1.96 -27.00
C PRO A 45 -4.38 1.37 -27.89
N LYS A 46 -4.91 0.20 -27.51
CA LYS A 46 -6.08 -0.37 -28.17
C LYS A 46 -7.33 0.45 -27.85
N SER A 47 -8.17 0.69 -28.86
CA SER A 47 -9.46 1.40 -28.70
C SER A 47 -10.35 0.71 -27.68
N TYR A 48 -11.15 1.47 -26.93
CA TYR A 48 -12.18 0.92 -26.02
C TYR A 48 -13.37 0.31 -26.76
N GLU A 49 -13.54 0.65 -28.04
CA GLU A 49 -14.60 0.09 -28.89
C GLU A 49 -14.48 -1.43 -29.00
N ASN A 50 -15.63 -2.09 -29.09
CA ASN A 50 -15.76 -3.55 -29.25
C ASN A 50 -14.98 -4.36 -28.19
N LEU A 51 -14.81 -3.82 -26.98
CA LEU A 51 -14.19 -4.54 -25.87
C LEU A 51 -15.00 -5.81 -25.56
N LYS A 52 -14.37 -6.97 -25.71
CA LYS A 52 -14.95 -8.26 -25.34
C LYS A 52 -13.99 -8.98 -24.39
N VAL A 53 -14.44 -9.23 -23.16
CA VAL A 53 -13.75 -10.12 -22.23
C VAL A 53 -14.10 -11.56 -22.62
N PRO A 54 -13.11 -12.41 -22.96
CA PRO A 54 -13.34 -13.81 -23.26
C PRO A 54 -14.15 -14.54 -22.17
N ARG A 55 -15.09 -15.41 -22.57
CA ARG A 55 -15.99 -16.13 -21.64
C ARG A 55 -15.23 -16.97 -20.61
N VAL A 56 -14.06 -17.48 -20.97
CA VAL A 56 -13.17 -18.24 -20.07
C VAL A 56 -12.79 -17.46 -18.81
N PHE A 57 -12.76 -16.12 -18.88
CA PHE A 57 -12.46 -15.25 -17.73
C PHE A 57 -13.69 -14.80 -16.95
N LYS A 58 -14.88 -15.31 -17.28
CA LYS A 58 -16.14 -15.01 -16.58
C LYS A 58 -16.62 -16.21 -15.76
N ASN A 59 -15.70 -16.91 -15.12
CA ASN A 59 -16.03 -18.05 -14.27
C ASN A 59 -16.21 -17.56 -12.81
N PRO A 60 -17.39 -17.76 -12.19
CA PRO A 60 -17.64 -17.32 -10.81
C PRO A 60 -16.74 -17.99 -9.77
N THR A 61 -16.05 -19.08 -10.08
CA THR A 61 -15.14 -19.73 -9.13
C THR A 61 -13.87 -18.93 -8.87
N PHE A 62 -13.49 -18.01 -9.76
CA PHE A 62 -12.26 -17.21 -9.62
C PHE A 62 -12.37 -15.76 -10.11
N SER A 63 -13.54 -15.34 -10.62
CA SER A 63 -13.75 -13.99 -11.12
C SER A 63 -15.11 -13.45 -10.67
N TYR A 64 -15.13 -12.19 -10.25
CA TYR A 64 -16.33 -11.49 -9.81
C TYR A 64 -16.47 -10.18 -10.58
N ASN A 65 -17.71 -9.76 -10.84
CA ASN A 65 -17.98 -8.47 -11.45
C ASN A 65 -17.95 -7.40 -10.35
N VAL A 66 -16.96 -6.51 -10.43
CA VAL A 66 -16.78 -5.39 -9.49
C VAL A 66 -16.46 -4.12 -10.27
N ASN A 67 -16.73 -2.96 -9.65
CA ASN A 67 -16.29 -1.67 -10.18
C ASN A 67 -14.80 -1.50 -9.87
N VAL A 68 -13.99 -1.26 -10.90
CA VAL A 68 -12.54 -1.12 -10.77
C VAL A 68 -12.09 0.22 -11.34
N GLN A 69 -11.23 0.90 -10.60
CA GLN A 69 -10.53 2.09 -11.05
C GLN A 69 -9.02 1.87 -10.91
N VAL A 70 -8.27 2.12 -11.98
CA VAL A 70 -6.81 2.08 -11.94
C VAL A 70 -6.29 3.41 -11.38
N LEU A 71 -5.36 3.32 -10.44
CA LEU A 71 -4.71 4.44 -9.75
C LEU A 71 -3.19 4.32 -9.95
N ARG A 72 -2.46 5.43 -9.81
CA ARG A 72 -1.00 5.45 -9.93
C ARG A 72 -0.37 6.62 -9.17
N SER A 73 0.90 6.45 -8.83
CA SER A 73 1.80 7.55 -8.49
C SER A 73 2.78 7.72 -9.65
N LEU A 74 2.74 8.87 -10.32
CA LEU A 74 3.51 9.13 -11.55
C LEU A 74 3.86 10.62 -11.62
N SER A 75 5.08 10.93 -12.04
CA SER A 75 5.52 12.32 -12.23
C SER A 75 6.38 12.46 -13.48
N ASN A 76 6.82 13.69 -13.75
CA ASN A 76 7.57 14.00 -14.97
C ASN A 76 8.76 13.04 -15.21
N TRP A 77 9.57 12.76 -14.19
CA TRP A 77 10.77 11.91 -14.35
C TRP A 77 10.46 10.43 -14.65
N SER A 78 9.25 9.96 -14.36
CA SER A 78 8.88 8.54 -14.47
C SER A 78 7.93 8.23 -15.63
N GLY A 79 7.29 9.24 -16.20
CA GLY A 79 6.32 9.08 -17.30
C GLY A 79 6.10 10.31 -18.19
N LEU A 80 6.98 11.32 -18.11
CA LEU A 80 6.92 12.59 -18.86
C LEU A 80 5.56 13.29 -18.76
N THR A 81 4.97 13.31 -17.56
CA THR A 81 3.73 14.05 -17.29
C THR A 81 4.02 15.48 -16.84
N ASN A 82 3.17 16.42 -17.26
CA ASN A 82 3.25 17.82 -16.84
C ASN A 82 2.83 18.04 -15.38
N GLN A 83 1.99 17.16 -14.84
CA GLN A 83 1.53 17.18 -13.46
C GLN A 83 1.86 15.84 -12.81
N THR A 84 2.27 15.91 -11.54
CA THR A 84 2.37 14.72 -10.69
C THR A 84 0.97 14.21 -10.39
N GLU A 85 0.78 12.92 -10.56
CA GLU A 85 -0.43 12.22 -10.17
C GLU A 85 -0.14 11.39 -8.91
N ASP A 86 -0.96 11.56 -7.90
CA ASP A 86 -0.92 10.91 -6.58
C ASP A 86 -2.28 10.24 -6.27
N SER A 87 -2.93 9.71 -7.32
CA SER A 87 -4.30 9.18 -7.25
C SER A 87 -4.43 7.99 -6.28
N ILE A 88 -3.32 7.27 -6.01
CA ILE A 88 -3.26 6.25 -4.96
C ILE A 88 -3.45 6.87 -3.58
N GLN A 89 -2.68 7.92 -3.23
CA GLN A 89 -2.79 8.59 -1.94
C GLN A 89 -4.21 9.13 -1.74
N MET A 90 -4.75 9.81 -2.75
CA MET A 90 -6.10 10.39 -2.67
C MET A 90 -7.17 9.32 -2.43
N ALA A 91 -7.05 8.13 -3.03
CA ALA A 91 -7.95 7.03 -2.77
C ALA A 91 -7.81 6.47 -1.34
N TYR A 92 -6.58 6.33 -0.82
CA TYR A 92 -6.34 5.95 0.57
C TYR A 92 -7.01 6.94 1.54
N LEU A 93 -6.77 8.25 1.37
CA LEU A 93 -7.34 9.28 2.24
C LEU A 93 -8.86 9.28 2.21
N SER A 94 -9.44 9.19 1.00
CA SER A 94 -10.89 9.19 0.82
C SER A 94 -11.57 7.97 1.46
N LEU A 95 -11.05 6.75 1.22
CA LEU A 95 -11.64 5.54 1.78
C LEU A 95 -11.52 5.50 3.30
N ILE A 96 -10.39 5.91 3.87
CA ILE A 96 -10.20 5.94 5.32
C ILE A 96 -11.16 6.95 5.97
N ALA A 97 -11.29 8.16 5.41
CA ALA A 97 -12.15 9.21 5.94
C ALA A 97 -13.64 8.81 5.94
N ASN A 98 -14.07 8.08 4.91
CA ASN A 98 -15.47 7.69 4.70
C ASN A 98 -15.83 6.32 5.29
N SER A 99 -14.86 5.57 5.83
CA SER A 99 -15.08 4.28 6.48
C SER A 99 -16.08 4.35 7.65
N LYS A 100 -16.83 3.28 7.89
CA LYS A 100 -17.92 3.20 8.88
C LYS A 100 -17.66 2.18 9.98
N HIS A 101 -17.10 1.03 9.67
CA HIS A 101 -17.03 -0.12 10.56
C HIS A 101 -15.59 -0.54 10.84
N TYR A 102 -14.80 -0.78 9.81
CA TYR A 102 -13.42 -1.20 10.02
C TYR A 102 -12.51 -0.94 8.82
N ILE A 103 -11.22 -0.91 9.13
CA ILE A 103 -10.14 -0.84 8.16
C ILE A 103 -9.17 -1.98 8.44
N TYR A 104 -8.79 -2.72 7.40
CA TYR A 104 -7.72 -3.72 7.44
C TYR A 104 -6.62 -3.33 6.46
N ILE A 105 -5.38 -3.23 6.97
CA ILE A 105 -4.21 -2.84 6.21
C ILE A 105 -3.18 -3.97 6.30
N GLU A 106 -2.65 -4.40 5.16
CA GLU A 106 -1.37 -5.10 5.11
C GLU A 106 -0.39 -4.27 4.30
N ASN A 107 0.74 -3.90 4.89
CA ASN A 107 1.74 -3.13 4.16
C ASN A 107 3.16 -3.50 4.55
N GLN A 108 4.07 -3.50 3.58
CA GLN A 108 5.51 -3.72 3.83
C GLN A 108 6.12 -2.61 4.69
N PHE A 109 5.63 -1.37 4.55
CA PHE A 109 6.08 -0.23 5.35
C PHE A 109 4.90 0.53 5.93
N PHE A 110 5.13 1.16 7.08
CA PHE A 110 4.18 2.09 7.68
C PHE A 110 4.94 3.33 8.15
N VAL A 111 5.19 4.24 7.20
CA VAL A 111 5.88 5.52 7.42
C VAL A 111 4.92 6.65 7.07
N SER A 112 4.21 7.16 8.08
CA SER A 112 3.23 8.23 7.96
C SER A 112 3.00 8.84 9.34
N MET A 113 2.95 10.17 9.45
CA MET A 113 2.89 10.89 10.72
C MET A 113 1.78 11.94 10.72
N VAL A 114 1.32 12.34 11.90
CA VAL A 114 0.26 13.35 12.07
C VAL A 114 0.88 14.73 12.23
N ASP A 115 0.70 15.60 11.23
CA ASP A 115 1.20 16.98 11.21
C ASP A 115 2.73 17.06 11.41
N SER A 116 3.47 16.32 10.58
CA SER A 116 4.94 16.33 10.53
C SER A 116 5.43 17.14 9.33
N ASN A 117 6.62 17.74 9.46
CA ASN A 117 7.34 18.35 8.33
C ASN A 117 8.33 17.36 7.66
N ASP A 118 8.63 16.24 8.32
CA ASP A 118 9.59 15.24 7.83
C ASP A 118 8.93 14.17 6.95
N VAL A 119 7.62 13.96 7.12
CA VAL A 119 6.82 12.96 6.40
C VAL A 119 5.54 13.62 5.92
N MET A 120 5.32 13.63 4.61
CA MET A 120 4.31 14.46 3.94
C MET A 120 2.99 13.75 3.69
N ASN A 121 2.98 12.42 3.52
CA ASN A 121 1.74 11.69 3.27
C ASN A 121 0.80 11.71 4.49
N GLU A 122 -0.50 11.87 4.25
CA GLU A 122 -1.48 12.14 5.32
C GLU A 122 -2.25 10.89 5.81
N ILE A 123 -1.79 9.68 5.48
CA ILE A 123 -2.52 8.44 5.81
C ILE A 123 -2.72 8.28 7.33
N CYS A 124 -1.67 8.50 8.13
CA CYS A 124 -1.72 8.45 9.58
C CYS A 124 -2.63 9.53 10.18
N LYS A 125 -2.61 10.74 9.60
CA LYS A 125 -3.49 11.85 10.00
C LYS A 125 -4.96 11.49 9.81
N VAL A 126 -5.33 10.95 8.65
CA VAL A 126 -6.72 10.56 8.37
C VAL A 126 -7.15 9.35 9.20
N LEU A 127 -6.28 8.35 9.42
CA LEU A 127 -6.54 7.24 10.36
C LEU A 127 -6.82 7.76 11.78
N CYS A 128 -5.96 8.65 12.29
CA CYS A 128 -6.11 9.26 13.61
C CYS A 128 -7.45 10.00 13.71
N ASN A 129 -7.77 10.85 12.74
CA ASN A 129 -9.04 11.59 12.70
C ASN A 129 -10.26 10.66 12.67
N ARG A 130 -10.20 9.58 11.89
CA ARG A 130 -11.30 8.61 11.79
C ARG A 130 -11.53 7.86 13.10
N VAL A 131 -10.48 7.44 13.79
CA VAL A 131 -10.56 6.78 15.11
C VAL A 131 -11.11 7.74 16.16
N ILE A 132 -10.64 8.99 16.18
CA ILE A 132 -11.14 10.02 17.10
C ILE A 132 -12.64 10.30 16.84
N ARG A 133 -13.06 10.34 15.57
CA ARG A 133 -14.49 10.46 15.21
C ARG A 133 -15.30 9.32 15.80
N ALA A 134 -14.90 8.07 15.57
CA ALA A 134 -15.59 6.90 16.10
C ALA A 134 -15.74 6.95 17.62
N TYR A 135 -14.67 7.36 18.33
CA TYR A 135 -14.71 7.51 19.79
C TYR A 135 -15.70 8.58 20.24
N LYS A 136 -15.68 9.76 19.61
CA LYS A 136 -16.61 10.87 19.95
C LYS A 136 -18.07 10.51 19.69
N GLU A 137 -18.31 9.73 18.64
CA GLU A 137 -19.64 9.29 18.23
C GLU A 137 -20.08 7.98 18.91
N ASN A 138 -19.23 7.41 19.78
CA ASN A 138 -19.45 6.13 20.45
C ASN A 138 -19.75 4.98 19.47
N GLU A 139 -19.07 4.96 18.33
CA GLU A 139 -19.19 3.94 17.29
C GLU A 139 -18.30 2.73 17.57
N THR A 140 -18.77 1.55 17.19
CA THR A 140 -17.91 0.36 17.11
C THR A 140 -17.09 0.45 15.82
N PHE A 141 -15.81 0.82 15.95
CA PHE A 141 -14.89 0.95 14.83
C PHE A 141 -13.55 0.28 15.11
N ARG A 142 -12.94 -0.40 14.12
CA ARG A 142 -11.66 -1.12 14.28
C ARG A 142 -10.68 -0.84 13.15
N VAL A 143 -9.41 -0.76 13.47
CA VAL A 143 -8.30 -0.63 12.53
C VAL A 143 -7.29 -1.74 12.82
N TYR A 144 -7.01 -2.56 11.82
CA TYR A 144 -6.04 -3.65 11.87
C TYR A 144 -4.88 -3.31 10.94
N ILE A 145 -3.66 -3.31 11.46
CA ILE A 145 -2.44 -2.98 10.72
C ILE A 145 -1.49 -4.17 10.80
N MET A 146 -1.28 -4.84 9.68
CA MET A 146 -0.32 -5.93 9.52
C MET A 146 0.93 -5.39 8.82
N ILE A 147 2.06 -5.46 9.50
CA ILE A 147 3.37 -5.04 8.97
C ILE A 147 4.42 -6.13 9.26
N PRO A 148 5.48 -6.24 8.45
CA PRO A 148 6.52 -7.22 8.73
C PRO A 148 7.17 -6.93 10.09
N LEU A 149 7.50 -8.00 10.83
CA LEU A 149 8.13 -7.87 12.15
C LEU A 149 9.46 -7.10 12.09
N MET A 150 10.19 -7.29 10.99
CA MET A 150 11.44 -6.63 10.67
C MET A 150 11.46 -6.26 9.18
N PRO A 151 12.04 -5.11 8.79
CA PRO A 151 12.22 -4.77 7.38
C PRO A 151 13.15 -5.77 6.66
N GLY A 152 12.88 -6.05 5.38
CA GLY A 152 13.55 -7.07 4.58
C GLY A 152 14.85 -6.58 3.95
N PHE A 153 15.82 -6.19 4.77
CA PHE A 153 17.18 -5.85 4.32
C PHE A 153 18.18 -6.91 4.79
N GLU A 154 19.23 -7.13 4.01
CA GLU A 154 20.36 -7.95 4.45
C GLU A 154 21.06 -7.27 5.63
N GLY A 155 21.14 -7.97 6.77
CA GLY A 155 21.84 -7.48 7.96
C GLY A 155 21.23 -7.98 9.26
N ASN A 156 22.08 -8.31 10.23
CA ASN A 156 21.63 -8.63 11.59
C ASN A 156 21.31 -7.35 12.37
N VAL A 157 20.30 -7.40 13.23
CA VAL A 157 19.99 -6.32 14.18
C VAL A 157 21.22 -6.06 15.06
N GLY A 158 21.77 -4.84 14.99
CA GLY A 158 22.95 -4.44 15.76
C GLY A 158 24.30 -4.66 15.05
N ALA A 159 24.32 -5.20 13.83
CA ALA A 159 25.54 -5.27 13.02
C ALA A 159 25.84 -3.93 12.32
N PRO A 160 27.12 -3.60 12.05
CA PRO A 160 27.53 -2.35 11.39
C PRO A 160 26.92 -2.11 9.97
N GLY A 161 26.33 -3.13 9.35
CA GLY A 161 25.63 -3.04 8.06
C GLY A 161 24.12 -2.77 8.16
N GLY A 162 23.57 -2.58 9.37
CA GLY A 162 22.13 -2.47 9.61
C GLY A 162 21.54 -1.05 9.53
N SER A 163 22.24 -0.06 8.96
CA SER A 163 21.79 1.35 8.98
C SER A 163 20.45 1.56 8.27
N SER A 164 20.23 0.92 7.11
CA SER A 164 18.94 0.97 6.39
C SER A 164 17.81 0.32 7.20
N LEU A 165 18.10 -0.81 7.86
CA LEU A 165 17.16 -1.49 8.75
C LEU A 165 16.75 -0.58 9.92
N GLN A 166 17.74 0.03 10.57
CA GLN A 166 17.54 0.96 11.70
C GLN A 166 16.76 2.20 11.27
N ALA A 167 17.05 2.77 10.10
CA ALA A 167 16.34 3.93 9.58
C ALA A 167 14.85 3.62 9.33
N VAL A 168 14.54 2.49 8.70
CA VAL A 168 13.14 2.10 8.47
C VAL A 168 12.43 1.81 9.79
N LEU A 169 13.07 1.11 10.73
CA LEU A 169 12.50 0.86 12.05
C LEU A 169 12.25 2.16 12.80
N HIS A 170 13.19 3.11 12.76
CA HIS A 170 13.04 4.43 13.37
C HIS A 170 11.75 5.09 12.89
N TRP A 171 11.58 5.24 11.57
CA TRP A 171 10.42 5.89 10.99
C TRP A 171 9.11 5.11 11.21
N THR A 172 9.17 3.78 11.23
CA THR A 172 8.01 2.94 11.56
C THR A 172 7.55 3.19 13.00
N TYR A 173 8.49 3.23 13.95
CA TYR A 173 8.16 3.53 15.34
C TYR A 173 7.71 4.98 15.54
N GLN A 174 8.32 5.96 14.84
CA GLN A 174 7.88 7.36 14.86
C GLN A 174 6.45 7.52 14.31
N SER A 175 6.07 6.68 13.34
CA SER A 175 4.73 6.70 12.75
C SER A 175 3.69 6.08 13.66
N LEU A 176 4.03 4.96 14.30
CA LEU A 176 3.08 4.21 15.13
C LEU A 176 3.01 4.73 16.56
N SER A 177 4.11 4.75 17.31
CA SER A 177 4.06 4.80 18.77
C SER A 177 5.12 5.64 19.48
N ARG A 178 6.01 6.33 18.76
CA ARG A 178 7.08 7.15 19.34
C ARG A 178 6.95 8.58 18.86
N GLY A 179 7.00 9.52 19.80
CA GLY A 179 6.91 10.95 19.49
C GLY A 179 5.47 11.48 19.40
N PRO A 180 5.29 12.80 19.51
CA PRO A 180 3.99 13.46 19.63
C PRO A 180 3.16 13.39 18.35
N ASN A 181 3.78 13.13 17.20
CA ASN A 181 3.14 13.03 15.89
C ASN A 181 2.75 11.58 15.52
N SER A 182 2.99 10.61 16.39
CA SER A 182 2.68 9.20 16.13
C SER A 182 1.19 8.87 16.29
N LEU A 183 0.71 7.84 15.59
CA LEU A 183 -0.69 7.42 15.59
C LEU A 183 -1.22 7.17 17.01
N PHE A 184 -0.52 6.34 17.79
CA PHE A 184 -0.96 5.96 19.13
C PHE A 184 -0.93 7.15 20.09
N GLU A 185 0.11 7.99 20.08
CA GLU A 185 0.19 9.14 20.99
C GLU A 185 -0.90 10.18 20.69
N ARG A 186 -1.18 10.42 19.39
CA ARG A 186 -2.25 11.34 18.98
C ARG A 186 -3.63 10.82 19.34
N VAL A 187 -3.89 9.52 19.14
CA VAL A 187 -5.17 8.92 19.54
C VAL A 187 -5.31 8.92 21.06
N LYS A 188 -4.25 8.59 21.80
CA LYS A 188 -4.24 8.56 23.28
C LYS A 188 -4.53 9.91 23.92
N ALA A 189 -4.22 11.02 23.24
CA ALA A 189 -4.56 12.36 23.72
C ALA A 189 -6.07 12.60 23.84
N VAL A 190 -6.91 11.80 23.17
CA VAL A 190 -8.38 11.94 23.17
C VAL A 190 -9.08 10.67 23.63
N VAL A 191 -8.58 9.50 23.24
CA VAL A 191 -9.15 8.17 23.49
C VAL A 191 -8.38 7.51 24.63
N PRO A 192 -8.99 7.25 25.81
CA PRO A 192 -8.28 6.71 26.98
C PRO A 192 -7.56 5.39 26.73
N ASN A 193 -8.15 4.52 25.89
CA ASN A 193 -7.54 3.26 25.48
C ASN A 193 -7.55 3.11 23.95
N PRO A 194 -6.48 3.52 23.25
CA PRO A 194 -6.36 3.38 21.79
C PRO A 194 -6.44 1.93 21.30
N TYR A 195 -6.07 0.96 22.13
CA TYR A 195 -6.14 -0.47 21.78
C TYR A 195 -7.58 -0.99 21.62
N ASN A 196 -8.58 -0.23 22.08
CA ASN A 196 -9.97 -0.50 21.76
C ASN A 196 -10.31 -0.18 20.29
N TYR A 197 -9.43 0.48 19.53
CA TYR A 197 -9.70 0.84 18.14
C TYR A 197 -8.62 0.31 17.21
N ILE A 198 -7.35 0.30 17.62
CA ILE A 198 -6.21 0.00 16.75
C ILE A 198 -5.48 -1.25 17.24
N SER A 199 -5.24 -2.19 16.33
CA SER A 199 -4.37 -3.36 16.53
C SER A 199 -3.26 -3.37 15.49
N VAL A 200 -2.02 -3.57 15.93
CA VAL A 200 -0.85 -3.73 15.07
C VAL A 200 -0.25 -5.11 15.30
N ALA A 201 -0.03 -5.87 14.24
CA ALA A 201 0.50 -7.22 14.33
C ALA A 201 1.44 -7.55 13.16
N SER A 202 2.10 -8.70 13.30
CA SER A 202 3.04 -9.27 12.32
C SER A 202 2.84 -10.77 12.24
N LEU A 203 3.40 -11.40 11.20
CA LEU A 203 3.27 -12.84 10.97
C LEU A 203 4.57 -13.58 11.30
N ARG A 204 4.43 -14.78 11.89
CA ARG A 204 5.55 -15.67 12.25
C ARG A 204 5.10 -17.12 12.13
N THR A 205 6.00 -18.00 11.72
CA THR A 205 5.80 -19.45 11.68
C THR A 205 6.95 -20.20 12.36
N ASN A 206 6.77 -21.49 12.53
CA ASN A 206 7.76 -22.42 13.07
C ASN A 206 7.65 -23.78 12.35
N ASP A 207 8.75 -24.52 12.31
CA ASP A 207 8.83 -25.88 11.77
C ASP A 207 10.00 -26.65 12.40
N ILE A 208 10.15 -27.93 12.06
CA ILE A 208 11.29 -28.77 12.45
C ILE A 208 12.23 -28.92 11.26
N LEU A 209 13.43 -28.35 11.36
CA LEU A 209 14.49 -28.46 10.36
C LEU A 209 15.65 -29.28 10.93
N CYS A 210 15.97 -30.41 10.28
CA CYS A 210 17.03 -31.35 10.72
C CYS A 210 16.88 -31.79 12.19
N GLY A 211 15.65 -32.10 12.61
CA GLY A 211 15.35 -32.54 13.98
C GLY A 211 15.38 -31.43 15.04
N ARG A 212 15.55 -30.16 14.64
CA ARG A 212 15.55 -29.01 15.55
C ARG A 212 14.36 -28.09 15.25
N LEU A 213 13.69 -27.62 16.30
CA LEU A 213 12.65 -26.59 16.17
C LEU A 213 13.30 -25.28 15.70
N VAL A 214 12.75 -24.69 14.64
CA VAL A 214 13.14 -23.40 14.09
C VAL A 214 11.93 -22.48 13.98
N THR A 215 12.14 -21.17 14.05
CA THR A 215 11.10 -20.15 13.83
C THR A 215 11.58 -19.08 12.87
N GLU A 216 10.68 -18.56 12.06
CA GLU A 216 10.98 -17.51 11.10
C GLU A 216 9.79 -16.55 10.96
N LEU A 217 10.07 -15.27 10.75
CA LEU A 217 9.03 -14.29 10.41
C LEU A 217 8.47 -14.60 9.02
N ILE A 218 7.17 -14.39 8.82
CA ILE A 218 6.59 -14.37 7.48
C ILE A 218 6.65 -12.93 7.00
N TYR A 219 7.35 -12.70 5.90
CA TYR A 219 7.60 -11.35 5.40
C TYR A 219 6.36 -10.82 4.68
N ILE A 220 5.65 -9.89 5.33
CA ILE A 220 4.53 -9.17 4.72
C ILE A 220 5.09 -8.20 3.69
N HIS A 221 4.90 -8.54 2.42
CA HIS A 221 5.20 -7.72 1.27
C HIS A 221 3.94 -7.14 0.62
N SER A 222 2.75 -7.50 1.10
CA SER A 222 1.47 -6.94 0.66
C SER A 222 1.46 -5.41 0.66
N LYS A 223 0.61 -4.82 -0.18
CA LYS A 223 0.14 -3.42 -0.09
C LYS A 223 -1.36 -3.40 -0.33
N LEU A 224 -2.09 -3.76 0.72
CA LEU A 224 -3.52 -4.00 0.75
C LEU A 224 -4.20 -3.04 1.73
N LEU A 225 -5.33 -2.47 1.31
CA LEU A 225 -6.30 -1.80 2.16
C LEU A 225 -7.67 -2.43 1.89
N ILE A 226 -8.37 -2.88 2.94
CA ILE A 226 -9.78 -3.27 2.89
C ILE A 226 -10.54 -2.32 3.82
N VAL A 227 -11.68 -1.81 3.35
CA VAL A 227 -12.56 -0.92 4.11
C VAL A 227 -13.98 -1.48 4.07
N ASP A 228 -14.53 -1.73 5.26
CA ASP A 228 -15.93 -2.11 5.50
C ASP A 228 -16.44 -3.33 4.71
N ASP A 229 -15.57 -4.24 4.24
CA ASP A 229 -15.91 -5.34 3.33
C ASP A 229 -16.47 -4.91 1.96
N GLU A 230 -16.45 -3.62 1.64
CA GLU A 230 -17.04 -3.06 0.42
C GLU A 230 -15.97 -2.56 -0.56
N HIS A 231 -14.84 -2.07 -0.05
CA HIS A 231 -13.78 -1.46 -0.86
C HIS A 231 -12.42 -2.11 -0.59
N VAL A 232 -11.66 -2.30 -1.67
CA VAL A 232 -10.31 -2.88 -1.61
C VAL A 232 -9.36 -2.08 -2.51
N ILE A 233 -8.20 -1.71 -1.98
CA ILE A 233 -7.04 -1.24 -2.77
C ILE A 233 -5.98 -2.35 -2.74
N ILE A 234 -5.55 -2.80 -3.91
CA ILE A 234 -4.42 -3.71 -4.11
C ILE A 234 -3.44 -3.03 -5.07
N GLY A 235 -2.16 -3.03 -4.75
CA GLY A 235 -1.15 -2.48 -5.66
C GLY A 235 0.28 -2.64 -5.16
N SER A 236 1.16 -1.79 -5.66
CA SER A 236 2.59 -1.79 -5.31
C SER A 236 2.98 -0.71 -4.30
N ALA A 237 2.08 0.23 -3.99
CA ALA A 237 2.40 1.44 -3.24
C ALA A 237 2.44 1.17 -1.73
N ASN A 238 3.62 1.38 -1.14
CA ASN A 238 3.78 1.27 0.30
C ASN A 238 3.19 2.50 1.02
N ILE A 239 2.92 2.38 2.31
CA ILE A 239 2.60 3.56 3.14
C ILE A 239 3.93 4.26 3.48
N ASN A 240 4.39 5.12 2.56
CA ASN A 240 5.52 6.04 2.70
C ASN A 240 5.51 7.10 1.58
N ASP A 241 6.19 8.23 1.78
CA ASP A 241 6.27 9.33 0.80
C ASP A 241 6.91 8.93 -0.54
N ARG A 242 7.66 7.83 -0.57
CA ARG A 242 8.24 7.34 -1.83
C ARG A 242 7.16 6.80 -2.78
N SER A 243 6.10 6.21 -2.21
CA SER A 243 5.10 5.46 -2.99
C SER A 243 3.76 6.16 -3.08
N GLN A 244 3.45 7.03 -2.12
CA GLN A 244 2.28 7.89 -2.14
C GLN A 244 2.57 9.05 -3.08
#